data_AF-A0A443SIK4-F1
#
_entry.id   AF-A0A443SIK4-F1
#
_cell.length_a   1.000
_cell.length_b   1.000
_cell.length_c   1.000
_cell.angle_alpha   90.00
_cell.angle_beta   90.00
_cell.angle_gamma   90.00
#
_symmetry.space_group_name_H-M   'P 1'
#
loop_
_entity.id
_entity.type
_entity.pdbx_description
1 polymer ?
#
loop_
_entity_poly.entity_id
_entity_poly.type
_entity_poly.pdbx_seq_one_letter_code
_entity_poly.pdbx_strand_id
1 'polypeptide(L)'
;MPPVTPAHWRGVKLANRFGPVCPQKIPDSNLWSENYRNHSSGKGGRTASDSQLPEGRVAYLKRIIPFLRNQSEDCLYLNIYTPFTQVFVISLILPSPY
;
A
#
# COMPACT_ATOMS: atom_id res chain seq x y z
N MET A 1 -4.64 -18.93 13.50
CA MET A 1 -5.52 -18.30 14.51
C MET A 1 -6.44 -17.34 13.78
N PRO A 2 -7.76 -17.32 14.04
CA PRO A 2 -8.62 -16.30 13.45
C PRO A 2 -8.20 -14.91 13.98
N PRO A 3 -8.43 -13.84 13.21
CA PRO A 3 -8.22 -12.48 13.70
C PRO A 3 -9.11 -12.23 14.92
N VAL A 4 -8.53 -11.58 15.93
CA VAL A 4 -9.23 -11.20 17.17
C VAL A 4 -9.40 -9.69 17.23
N THR A 5 -10.31 -9.22 18.09
CA THR A 5 -10.48 -7.79 18.35
C THR A 5 -9.16 -7.18 18.83
N PRO A 6 -8.74 -6.01 18.29
CA PRO A 6 -7.50 -5.37 18.69
C PRO A 6 -7.56 -4.95 20.17
N ALA A 7 -6.38 -4.93 20.82
CA ALA A 7 -6.26 -4.46 22.19
C ALA A 7 -6.68 -2.98 22.31
N HIS A 8 -7.36 -2.65 23.41
CA HIS A 8 -7.68 -1.26 23.72
C HIS A 8 -6.40 -0.52 24.13
N TRP A 9 -6.28 0.74 23.72
CA TRP A 9 -5.19 1.62 24.11
C TRP A 9 -5.68 2.72 25.05
N ARG A 10 -4.79 3.28 25.88
CA ARG A 10 -5.07 4.47 26.69
C ARG A 10 -4.49 5.70 25.98
N GLY A 11 -5.19 6.83 26.05
CA GLY A 11 -4.74 8.08 25.42
C GLY A 11 -4.94 8.12 23.90
N VAL A 12 -4.15 8.97 23.22
CA VAL A 12 -4.25 9.19 21.77
C VAL A 12 -3.22 8.35 21.01
N LYS A 13 -3.67 7.54 20.05
CA LYS A 13 -2.80 6.78 19.14
C LYS A 13 -2.64 7.55 17.83
N LEU A 14 -1.39 7.87 17.48
CA LEU A 14 -1.09 8.60 16.25
C LEU A 14 -1.21 7.69 15.02
N ALA A 15 -2.03 8.08 14.04
CA ALA A 15 -2.30 7.34 12.81
C ALA A 15 -1.98 8.16 11.55
N ASN A 16 -0.80 8.80 11.52
CA ASN A 16 -0.36 9.70 10.44
C ASN A 16 0.64 9.07 9.46
N ARG A 17 0.91 7.77 9.58
CA ARG A 17 1.83 7.00 8.73
C ARG A 17 1.25 5.62 8.48
N PHE A 18 1.61 5.01 7.36
CA PHE A 18 1.24 3.63 7.08
C PHE A 18 1.88 2.67 8.10
N GLY A 19 1.10 1.71 8.57
CA GLY A 19 1.61 0.55 9.30
C GLY A 19 2.41 -0.40 8.39
N PRO A 20 3.06 -1.42 8.96
CA PRO A 20 3.73 -2.45 8.17
C PRO A 20 2.69 -3.25 7.36
N VAL A 21 3.09 -3.69 6.16
CA VAL A 21 2.28 -4.61 5.34
C VAL A 21 2.48 -6.05 5.80
N CYS A 22 1.57 -6.94 5.42
CA CYS A 22 1.71 -8.36 5.77
C CYS A 22 2.89 -9.02 5.03
N PRO A 23 3.47 -10.10 5.58
CA PRO A 23 4.57 -10.79 4.96
C PRO A 23 4.15 -11.33 3.60
N GLN A 24 4.87 -10.92 2.55
CA GLN A 24 4.61 -11.33 1.18
C GLN A 24 5.90 -11.44 0.40
N LYS A 25 5.93 -12.34 -0.58
CA LYS A 25 7.07 -12.47 -1.46
C LYS A 25 7.09 -11.29 -2.43
N ILE A 26 7.97 -10.33 -2.18
CA ILE A 26 8.26 -9.26 -3.16
C ILE A 26 9.06 -9.90 -4.29
N PRO A 27 8.68 -9.69 -5.56
CA PRO A 27 9.48 -10.19 -6.66
C PRO A 27 10.81 -9.44 -6.71
N ASP A 28 11.89 -10.20 -6.81
CA ASP A 28 13.26 -9.70 -6.75
C ASP A 28 13.49 -8.58 -7.76
N SER A 29 14.34 -7.61 -7.38
CA SER A 29 14.66 -6.45 -8.22
C SER A 29 15.24 -6.85 -9.59
N ASN A 30 15.87 -8.02 -9.66
CA ASN A 30 16.43 -8.61 -10.87
C ASN A 30 15.35 -9.06 -11.87
N LEU A 31 14.12 -9.40 -11.44
CA LEU A 31 13.01 -9.83 -12.32
C LEU A 31 12.44 -8.68 -13.16
N TRP A 32 12.63 -7.42 -12.73
CA TRP A 32 12.26 -6.21 -13.48
C TRP A 32 13.44 -5.59 -14.22
N SER A 33 14.62 -6.19 -14.10
CA SER A 33 15.80 -5.78 -14.85
C SER A 33 15.78 -6.46 -16.21
N GLU A 34 16.09 -5.68 -17.25
CA GLU A 34 16.34 -6.15 -18.62
C GLU A 34 17.29 -7.39 -18.65
N ASN A 35 18.14 -7.53 -17.62
CA ASN A 35 19.15 -8.59 -17.45
C ASN A 35 18.58 -9.96 -17.03
N TYR A 36 17.31 -10.09 -16.61
CA TYR A 36 16.73 -11.41 -16.30
C TYR A 36 16.53 -12.28 -17.55
N ARG A 37 16.67 -11.71 -18.76
CA ARG A 37 16.69 -12.44 -20.03
C ARG A 37 17.65 -13.64 -20.04
N ASN A 38 18.72 -13.59 -19.25
CA ASN A 38 19.84 -14.53 -19.37
C ASN A 38 19.98 -15.53 -18.20
N HIS A 39 19.14 -15.46 -17.15
CA HIS A 39 19.32 -16.24 -15.92
C HIS A 39 18.29 -17.39 -15.73
N SER A 40 17.46 -17.66 -16.74
CA SER A 40 16.52 -18.80 -16.78
C SER A 40 17.24 -20.13 -17.01
N SER A 41 18.23 -20.45 -16.17
CA SER A 41 18.83 -21.78 -16.09
C SER A 41 18.16 -22.55 -14.95
N GLY A 42 17.04 -23.23 -15.25
CA GLY A 42 16.61 -24.38 -14.45
C GLY A 42 15.14 -24.43 -13.99
N LYS A 43 14.43 -25.41 -14.57
CA LYS A 43 13.24 -26.14 -14.09
C LYS A 43 11.85 -25.48 -14.17
N GLY A 44 11.08 -25.97 -15.14
CA GLY A 44 9.61 -25.99 -15.16
C GLY A 44 9.06 -25.50 -16.49
N GLY A 45 8.60 -26.40 -17.37
CA GLY A 45 8.18 -26.10 -18.74
C GLY A 45 7.08 -25.06 -18.84
N ARG A 46 7.47 -23.80 -19.08
CA ARG A 46 6.59 -22.72 -19.52
C ARG A 46 6.98 -22.35 -20.95
N THR A 47 5.99 -22.36 -21.85
CA THR A 47 6.14 -21.98 -23.25
C THR A 47 6.68 -20.56 -23.39
N ALA A 48 7.45 -20.30 -24.45
CA ALA A 48 8.32 -19.14 -24.68
C ALA A 48 7.65 -17.74 -24.79
N SER A 49 6.45 -17.55 -24.24
CA SER A 49 5.67 -16.30 -24.29
C SER A 49 5.39 -15.68 -22.91
N ASP A 50 5.93 -16.23 -21.82
CA ASP A 50 5.55 -15.89 -20.42
C ASP A 50 6.73 -15.44 -19.53
N SER A 51 7.88 -15.10 -20.11
CA SER A 51 9.10 -14.71 -19.35
C SER A 51 9.34 -13.21 -19.28
N GLN A 52 8.47 -12.39 -19.88
CA GLN A 52 8.59 -10.93 -19.86
C GLN A 52 7.37 -10.31 -19.19
N LEU A 53 7.63 -9.54 -18.14
CA LEU A 53 6.59 -8.70 -17.59
C LEU A 53 6.30 -7.55 -18.57
N PRO A 54 5.01 -7.28 -18.86
CA PRO A 54 4.64 -6.12 -19.66
C PRO A 54 5.20 -4.84 -19.05
N GLU A 55 5.58 -3.87 -19.88
CA GLU A 55 6.18 -2.61 -19.45
C GLU A 55 5.32 -1.89 -18.41
N GLY A 56 4.00 -1.84 -18.62
CA GLY A 56 3.06 -1.26 -17.65
C GLY A 56 3.09 -1.95 -16.28
N ARG A 57 3.33 -3.27 -16.25
CA ARG A 57 3.47 -4.03 -15.02
C ARG A 57 4.79 -3.69 -14.32
N VAL A 58 5.89 -3.58 -15.06
CA VAL A 58 7.19 -3.12 -14.52
C VAL A 58 7.08 -1.71 -13.93
N ALA A 59 6.46 -0.79 -14.66
CA ALA A 59 6.26 0.59 -14.20
C ALA A 59 5.40 0.65 -12.92
N TYR A 60 4.33 -0.15 -12.86
CA TYR A 60 3.51 -0.28 -11.66
C TYR A 60 4.32 -0.79 -10.47
N LEU A 61 5.10 -1.85 -10.65
CA LEU A 61 5.86 -2.47 -9.56
C LEU A 61 7.00 -1.59 -9.06
N LYS A 62 7.67 -0.84 -9.94
CA LYS A 62 8.62 0.21 -9.52
C LYS A 62 7.98 1.25 -8.61
N ARG A 63 6.69 1.58 -8.80
CA ARG A 63 5.96 2.54 -7.94
C ARG A 63 5.55 1.94 -6.59
N ILE A 64 5.12 0.68 -6.56
CA ILE A 64 4.55 0.08 -5.34
C ILE A 64 5.58 -0.59 -4.42
N ILE A 65 6.67 -1.14 -4.96
CA ILE A 65 7.70 -1.87 -4.17
C ILE A 65 8.22 -1.09 -2.96
N PRO A 66 8.48 0.23 -3.03
CA PRO A 66 8.93 0.99 -1.86
C PRO A 66 7.97 0.91 -0.66
N PHE A 67 6.66 0.80 -0.90
CA PHE A 67 5.64 0.70 0.14
C PHE A 67 5.53 -0.71 0.74
N LEU A 68 6.12 -1.72 0.11
CA LEU A 68 6.04 -3.12 0.54
C LEU A 68 7.26 -3.58 1.36
N ARG A 69 8.25 -2.71 1.59
CA ARG A 69 9.51 -3.06 2.27
C ARG A 69 9.33 -3.30 3.77
N ASN A 70 8.44 -2.56 4.42
CA ASN A 70 8.19 -2.67 5.85
C ASN A 70 7.15 -3.75 6.13
N GLN A 71 7.60 -4.99 6.37
CA GLN A 71 6.71 -6.15 6.57
C GLN A 71 6.72 -6.63 8.02
N SER A 72 5.55 -7.05 8.50
CA SER A 72 5.37 -7.63 9.84
C SER A 72 4.20 -8.61 9.83
N GLU A 73 4.23 -9.64 10.66
CA GLU A 73 3.06 -10.50 10.90
C GLU A 73 1.92 -9.74 11.61
N ASP A 74 2.26 -8.72 12.41
CA ASP A 74 1.29 -7.76 12.91
C ASP A 74 1.07 -6.67 11.86
N CYS A 75 0.14 -6.92 10.94
CA CYS A 75 -0.15 -6.07 9.78
C CYS A 75 -1.63 -5.69 9.61
N LEU A 76 -2.49 -6.03 10.58
CA LEU A 76 -3.93 -5.78 10.50
C LEU A 76 -4.26 -4.32 10.81
N TYR A 77 -3.92 -3.44 9.87
CA TYR A 77 -4.17 -2.01 9.91
C TYR A 77 -5.06 -1.58 8.74
N LEU A 78 -5.78 -0.47 8.92
CA LEU A 78 -6.61 0.15 7.90
C LEU A 78 -6.26 1.64 7.76
N ASN A 79 -6.53 2.20 6.59
CA ASN A 79 -6.36 3.62 6.31
C ASN A 79 -7.73 4.24 6.02
N ILE A 80 -8.09 5.31 6.73
CA ILE A 80 -9.38 5.99 6.58
C ILE A 80 -9.15 7.34 5.91
N TYR A 81 -9.88 7.60 4.82
CA TYR A 81 -9.88 8.87 4.11
C TYR A 81 -11.29 9.45 4.15
N THR A 82 -11.45 10.60 4.80
CA THR A 82 -12.72 11.31 4.89
C THR A 82 -12.62 12.63 4.13
N PRO A 83 -13.56 12.96 3.23
CA PRO A 83 -13.56 14.26 2.56
C PRO A 83 -13.73 15.37 3.59
N PHE A 84 -13.03 16.48 3.40
CA PHE A 84 -13.22 17.68 4.20
C PHE A 84 -14.01 18.69 3.39
N THR A 85 -15.28 18.89 3.75
CA THR A 85 -16.07 20.01 3.27
C THR A 85 -15.98 21.14 4.28
N GLN A 86 -15.15 22.15 3.99
CA GLN A 86 -15.10 23.38 4.77
C GLN A 86 -16.37 24.17 4.51
N VAL A 87 -17.41 23.95 5.31
CA VAL A 87 -18.51 24.90 5.39
C VAL A 87 -17.94 26.12 6.12
N PHE A 88 -17.46 27.11 5.36
CA PHE A 88 -17.32 28.46 5.88
C PHE A 88 -18.72 28.94 6.24
N VAL A 89 -19.14 28.67 7.47
CA VAL A 89 -20.15 29.49 8.11
C VAL A 89 -19.48 30.84 8.28
N ILE A 90 -19.55 31.68 7.25
CA ILE A 90 -19.50 33.11 7.48
C ILE A 90 -20.68 33.30 8.43
N SER A 91 -20.40 33.46 9.72
CA SER A 91 -21.31 34.10 10.64
C SER A 91 -21.57 35.47 10.04
N LEU A 92 -22.53 35.53 9.11
CA LEU A 92 -23.28 36.73 8.84
C LEU A 92 -23.98 37.01 10.16
N ILE A 93 -23.26 37.74 11.01
CA ILE A 93 -23.82 38.57 12.06
C ILE A 93 -24.69 39.58 11.31
N LEU A 94 -25.87 39.13 10.85
CA LEU A 94 -26.97 40.02 10.57
C LEU A 94 -27.48 40.41 11.95
N PRO A 95 -27.41 41.69 12.35
CA PRO A 95 -28.07 42.13 13.56
C PRO A 95 -29.57 41.84 13.38
N SER A 96 -30.15 41.11 14.34
CA SER A 96 -31.59 40.86 14.38
C SER A 96 -32.34 42.20 14.37
N PRO A 97 -33.37 42.38 13.53
CA PRO A 97 -34.27 43.52 13.60
C PRO A 97 -35.34 43.24 14.64
N TYR A 98 -34.96 43.25 15.92
CA TYR A 98 -35.88 43.39 17.05
C TYR A 98 -35.22 44.24 18.12
#